data_AF-A0A2W2B7Q9-F1
#
_entry.id   AF-A0A2W2B7Q9-F1
#
_cell.length_a   1.000
_cell.length_b   1.000
_cell.length_c   1.000
_cell.angle_alpha   90.00
_cell.angle_beta   90.00
_cell.angle_gamma   90.00
#
_symmetry.space_group_name_H-M   'P 1'
#
loop_
_entity.id
_entity.type
_entity.pdbx_description
1 polymer ?
#
loop_
_entity_poly.entity_id
_entity_poly.type
_entity_poly.pdbx_seq_one_letter_code
_entity_poly.pdbx_strand_id
1 'polypeptide(L)'
;MTDENDTRRPEQDAARLGLVVVGEAAALQSGDETTLEASEENIRDAVDELVDVPLTPRQEEVVERLAQAGGTLTAGLSGALAAQTGHPVEHVLEGAARSILWQERLAERQDAGHQDAGRQDAGHPDLDGEGHEPA
;
A
#
# COMPACT_ATOMS: atom_id res chain seq x y z
N MET A 1 13.99 -0.89 -20.04
CA MET A 1 12.84 -0.64 -19.17
C MET A 1 13.30 -1.01 -17.79
N THR A 2 13.53 -0.01 -16.97
CA THR A 2 14.05 -0.18 -15.61
C THR A 2 12.88 -0.64 -14.75
N ASP A 3 13.16 -1.58 -13.87
CA ASP A 3 12.21 -2.27 -13.01
C ASP A 3 11.76 -1.32 -11.87
N GLU A 4 10.94 -0.32 -12.19
CA GLU A 4 10.46 0.68 -11.23
C GLU A 4 9.54 0.07 -10.15
N ASN A 5 8.95 -1.10 -10.42
CA ASN A 5 8.20 -1.89 -9.44
C ASN A 5 9.12 -2.74 -8.54
N ASP A 6 10.24 -3.26 -9.04
CA ASP A 6 11.21 -4.03 -8.24
C ASP A 6 11.86 -3.18 -7.13
N THR A 7 11.76 -1.84 -7.24
CA THR A 7 12.13 -0.90 -6.17
C THR A 7 11.01 -0.54 -5.19
N ARG A 8 9.74 -0.84 -5.50
CA ARG A 8 8.60 -0.54 -4.62
C ARG A 8 8.36 -1.67 -3.63
N ARG A 9 8.06 -1.30 -2.38
CA ARG A 9 7.85 -2.27 -1.31
C ARG A 9 6.38 -2.74 -1.31
N PRO A 10 6.11 -4.03 -1.02
CA PRO A 10 4.74 -4.54 -0.93
C PRO A 10 3.82 -3.74 0.01
N GLU A 11 4.38 -3.15 1.08
CA GLU A 11 3.65 -2.32 2.03
C GLU A 11 3.18 -1.00 1.44
N GLN A 12 3.98 -0.39 0.54
CA GLN A 12 3.62 0.84 -0.17
C GLN A 12 2.53 0.56 -1.20
N ASP A 13 2.64 -0.57 -1.90
CA ASP A 13 1.61 -1.02 -2.85
C ASP A 13 0.30 -1.33 -2.13
N ALA A 14 0.37 -1.99 -0.97
CA ALA A 14 -0.79 -2.24 -0.12
C ALA A 14 -1.43 -0.95 0.41
N ALA A 15 -0.62 0.06 0.78
CA ALA A 15 -1.13 1.36 1.19
C ALA A 15 -1.86 2.07 0.03
N ARG A 16 -1.28 2.05 -1.17
CA ARG A 16 -1.87 2.61 -2.38
C ARG A 16 -3.20 1.93 -2.73
N LEU A 17 -3.24 0.59 -2.75
CA LEU A 17 -4.47 -0.19 -2.95
C LEU A 17 -5.52 0.11 -1.86
N GLY A 18 -5.10 0.24 -0.60
CA GLY A 18 -5.99 0.60 0.49
C GLY A 18 -6.64 1.97 0.31
N LEU A 19 -5.87 2.97 -0.16
CA LEU A 19 -6.39 4.31 -0.41
C LEU A 19 -7.40 4.34 -1.56
N VAL A 20 -7.15 3.57 -2.62
CA VAL A 20 -8.08 3.39 -3.75
C VAL A 20 -9.41 2.82 -3.25
N VAL A 21 -9.39 1.79 -2.41
CA VAL A 21 -10.59 1.20 -1.82
C VAL A 21 -11.36 2.19 -0.93
N VAL A 22 -10.66 3.08 -0.20
CA VAL A 22 -11.30 4.16 0.56
C VAL A 22 -11.93 5.20 -0.37
N GLY A 23 -11.28 5.51 -1.50
CA GLY A 23 -11.84 6.36 -2.55
C GLY A 23 -13.13 5.81 -3.14
N GLU A 24 -13.13 4.51 -3.47
CA GLU A 24 -14.33 3.79 -3.94
C GLU A 24 -15.47 3.84 -2.92
N ALA A 25 -15.16 3.62 -1.64
CA ALA A 25 -16.16 3.74 -0.59
C ALA A 25 -16.75 5.15 -0.47
N ALA A 26 -15.92 6.19 -0.67
CA ALA A 26 -16.36 7.57 -0.68
C ALA A 26 -17.24 7.89 -1.91
N ALA A 27 -16.90 7.34 -3.07
CA ALA A 27 -17.70 7.44 -4.30
C ALA A 27 -19.08 6.77 -4.15
N LEU A 28 -19.11 5.55 -3.62
CA LEU A 28 -20.37 4.84 -3.31
C LEU A 28 -21.25 5.64 -2.34
N GLN A 29 -20.62 6.31 -1.36
CA GLN A 29 -21.33 7.09 -0.35
C GLN A 29 -21.86 8.42 -0.90
N SER A 30 -21.20 9.03 -1.88
CA SER A 30 -21.66 10.27 -2.50
C SER A 30 -22.89 10.04 -3.38
N GLY A 31 -23.04 8.83 -3.93
CA GLY A 31 -24.12 8.47 -4.87
C GLY A 31 -24.02 9.22 -6.21
N ASP A 32 -22.87 9.80 -6.50
CA ASP A 32 -22.58 10.48 -7.76
C ASP A 32 -21.97 9.48 -8.75
N GLU A 33 -22.73 9.14 -9.78
CA GLU A 33 -22.32 8.21 -10.85
C GLU A 33 -21.00 8.64 -11.50
N THR A 34 -20.77 9.94 -11.68
CA THR A 34 -19.52 10.43 -12.29
C THR A 34 -18.32 10.22 -11.38
N THR A 35 -18.52 10.29 -10.07
CA THR A 35 -17.49 9.98 -9.07
C THR A 35 -17.23 8.47 -9.02
N LEU A 36 -18.27 7.65 -9.19
CA LEU A 36 -18.16 6.20 -9.25
C LEU A 36 -17.35 5.75 -10.49
N GLU A 37 -17.70 6.23 -11.67
CA GLU A 37 -16.97 5.95 -12.91
C GLU A 37 -15.49 6.35 -12.81
N ALA A 38 -15.21 7.55 -12.25
CA ALA A 38 -13.85 8.02 -12.03
C ALA A 38 -13.08 7.16 -11.02
N SER A 39 -13.77 6.61 -10.02
CA SER A 39 -13.17 5.70 -9.04
C SER A 39 -12.81 4.35 -9.65
N GLU A 40 -13.67 3.80 -10.52
CA GLU A 40 -13.36 2.57 -11.27
C GLU A 40 -12.15 2.74 -12.19
N GLU A 41 -12.03 3.88 -12.88
CA GLU A 41 -10.84 4.20 -13.68
C GLU A 41 -9.59 4.29 -12.80
N ASN A 42 -9.68 4.97 -11.65
CA ASN A 42 -8.58 5.07 -10.69
C ASN A 42 -8.11 3.71 -10.18
N ILE A 43 -9.02 2.76 -9.93
CA ILE A 43 -8.67 1.38 -9.55
C ILE A 43 -7.82 0.72 -10.64
N ARG A 44 -8.23 0.84 -11.91
CA ARG A 44 -7.50 0.23 -13.03
C ARG A 44 -6.12 0.85 -13.17
N ASP A 45 -6.03 2.17 -13.18
CA ASP A 45 -4.75 2.90 -13.25
C ASP A 45 -3.83 2.54 -12.09
N ALA A 46 -4.39 2.45 -10.87
CA ALA A 46 -3.63 2.10 -9.70
C ALA A 46 -3.06 0.69 -9.77
N VAL A 47 -3.83 -0.28 -10.28
CA VAL A 47 -3.36 -1.67 -10.42
C VAL A 47 -2.39 -1.83 -11.59
N ASP A 48 -2.61 -1.16 -12.71
CA ASP A 48 -1.72 -1.19 -13.87
C ASP A 48 -0.31 -0.67 -13.52
N GLU A 49 -0.23 0.34 -12.65
CA GLU A 49 1.04 0.85 -12.13
C GLU A 49 1.74 -0.09 -11.13
N LEU A 50 1.08 -1.15 -10.66
CA LEU A 50 1.59 -2.12 -9.67
C LEU A 50 1.99 -3.46 -10.29
N VAL A 51 1.68 -3.69 -11.56
CA VAL A 51 1.97 -4.96 -12.25
C VAL A 51 3.06 -4.77 -13.28
N ASP A 52 3.98 -5.75 -13.36
CA ASP A 52 5.11 -5.69 -14.31
C ASP A 52 4.69 -6.10 -15.73
N VAL A 53 3.63 -6.90 -15.81
CA VAL A 53 3.03 -7.36 -17.05
C VAL A 53 1.54 -7.03 -17.04
N PRO A 54 0.96 -6.65 -18.19
CA PRO A 54 -0.47 -6.41 -18.28
C PRO A 54 -1.27 -7.61 -17.78
N LEU A 55 -2.34 -7.34 -17.06
CA LEU A 55 -3.25 -8.37 -16.60
C LEU A 55 -3.90 -9.06 -17.80
N THR A 56 -4.22 -10.34 -17.65
CA THR A 56 -5.14 -11.00 -18.59
C THR A 56 -6.55 -10.45 -18.40
N PRO A 57 -7.43 -10.50 -19.43
CA PRO A 57 -8.81 -9.99 -19.29
C PRO A 57 -9.57 -10.60 -18.12
N ARG A 58 -9.28 -11.86 -17.77
CA ARG A 58 -9.91 -12.54 -16.63
C ARG A 58 -9.39 -12.02 -15.29
N GLN A 59 -8.13 -11.60 -15.22
CA GLN A 59 -7.55 -11.03 -14.01
C GLN A 59 -8.05 -9.60 -13.78
N GLU A 60 -8.19 -8.79 -14.83
CA GLU A 60 -8.82 -7.46 -14.76
C GLU A 60 -10.22 -7.55 -14.16
N GLU A 61 -11.06 -8.47 -14.67
CA GLU A 61 -12.41 -8.71 -14.14
C GLU A 61 -12.40 -9.13 -12.66
N VAL A 62 -11.40 -9.91 -12.24
CA VAL A 62 -11.27 -10.32 -10.82
C VAL A 62 -10.88 -9.14 -9.94
N VAL A 63 -9.92 -8.33 -10.39
CA VAL A 63 -9.47 -7.13 -9.67
C VAL A 63 -10.61 -6.13 -9.51
N GLU A 64 -11.35 -5.86 -10.57
CA GLU A 64 -12.51 -4.96 -10.55
C GLU A 64 -13.56 -5.41 -9.53
N ARG A 65 -13.92 -6.71 -9.54
CA ARG A 65 -14.85 -7.27 -8.55
C ARG A 65 -14.33 -7.22 -7.12
N LEU A 66 -13.02 -7.42 -6.92
CA LEU A 66 -12.40 -7.32 -5.60
C LEU A 66 -12.40 -5.87 -5.10
N ALA A 67 -12.14 -4.90 -5.97
CA ALA A 67 -12.20 -3.50 -5.63
C ALA A 67 -13.63 -3.05 -5.29
N GLN A 68 -14.63 -3.43 -6.09
CA GLN A 68 -16.05 -3.19 -5.81
C GLN A 68 -16.48 -3.81 -4.47
N ALA A 69 -16.10 -5.07 -4.22
CA ALA A 69 -16.39 -5.74 -2.95
C ALA A 69 -15.69 -5.04 -1.77
N GLY A 70 -14.43 -4.64 -1.93
CA GLY A 70 -13.65 -3.91 -0.93
C GLY A 70 -14.25 -2.54 -0.62
N GLY A 71 -14.64 -1.78 -1.66
CA GLY A 71 -15.30 -0.48 -1.54
C GLY A 71 -16.65 -0.60 -0.83
N THR A 72 -17.46 -1.59 -1.22
CA THR A 72 -18.76 -1.88 -0.58
C THR A 72 -18.60 -2.23 0.90
N LEU A 73 -17.64 -3.10 1.25
CA LEU A 73 -17.36 -3.45 2.64
C LEU A 73 -16.89 -2.22 3.43
N THR A 74 -15.99 -1.43 2.87
CA THR A 74 -15.47 -0.21 3.50
C THR A 74 -16.57 0.84 3.69
N ALA A 75 -17.42 1.06 2.70
CA ALA A 75 -18.58 1.96 2.81
C ALA A 75 -19.56 1.48 3.88
N GLY A 76 -19.94 0.19 3.87
CA GLY A 76 -20.88 -0.38 4.84
C GLY A 76 -20.36 -0.32 6.27
N LEU A 77 -19.10 -0.70 6.50
CA LEU A 77 -18.46 -0.61 7.82
C LEU A 77 -18.29 0.83 8.29
N SER A 78 -17.93 1.74 7.38
CA SER A 78 -17.79 3.17 7.72
C SER A 78 -19.13 3.79 8.07
N GLY A 79 -20.20 3.45 7.34
CA GLY A 79 -21.56 3.87 7.65
C GLY A 79 -22.05 3.33 9.00
N ALA A 80 -21.76 2.06 9.31
CA ALA A 80 -22.10 1.47 10.60
C ALA A 80 -21.36 2.15 11.77
N LEU A 81 -20.07 2.44 11.59
CA LEU A 81 -19.25 3.12 12.59
C LEU A 81 -19.66 4.59 12.78
N ALA A 82 -19.98 5.29 11.69
CA ALA A 82 -20.53 6.64 11.70
C ALA A 82 -21.84 6.70 12.52
N ALA A 83 -22.77 5.78 12.24
CA ALA A 83 -24.03 5.67 12.98
C ALA A 83 -23.82 5.36 14.46
N GLN A 84 -22.86 4.49 14.79
CA GLN A 84 -22.55 4.12 16.18
C GLN A 84 -21.92 5.26 16.98
N THR A 85 -21.09 6.08 16.33
CA THR A 85 -20.30 7.12 17.00
C THR A 85 -20.91 8.52 16.90
N GLY A 86 -21.95 8.69 16.07
CA GLY A 86 -22.57 9.99 15.80
C GLY A 86 -21.70 10.94 14.96
N HIS A 87 -20.67 10.43 14.29
CA HIS A 87 -19.82 11.22 13.40
C HIS A 87 -20.27 11.07 11.95
N PRO A 88 -20.05 12.10 11.11
CA PRO A 88 -20.18 11.98 9.66
C PRO A 88 -19.30 10.86 9.08
N VAL A 89 -19.81 10.14 8.09
CA VAL A 89 -19.10 9.02 7.44
C VAL A 89 -17.83 9.47 6.74
N GLU A 90 -17.79 10.70 6.25
CA GLU A 90 -16.64 11.32 5.61
C GLU A 90 -15.45 11.40 6.58
N HIS A 91 -15.70 11.68 7.86
CA HIS A 91 -14.65 11.70 8.87
C HIS A 91 -14.12 10.31 9.21
N VAL A 92 -14.97 9.27 9.12
CA VAL A 92 -14.54 7.89 9.31
C VAL A 92 -13.63 7.45 8.16
N LEU A 93 -14.03 7.73 6.92
CA LEU A 93 -13.23 7.44 5.72
C LEU A 93 -11.92 8.24 5.71
N GLU A 94 -11.95 9.52 6.08
CA GLU A 94 -10.74 10.35 6.25
C GLU A 94 -9.81 9.76 7.32
N GLY A 95 -10.37 9.30 8.44
CA GLY A 95 -9.62 8.62 9.50
C GLY A 95 -8.97 7.32 9.04
N ALA A 96 -9.68 6.52 8.22
CA ALA A 96 -9.14 5.32 7.62
C ALA A 96 -7.97 5.63 6.68
N ALA A 97 -8.13 6.58 5.75
CA ALA A 97 -7.06 7.01 4.84
C ALA A 97 -5.82 7.51 5.60
N ARG A 98 -6.02 8.34 6.64
CA ARG A 98 -4.92 8.83 7.49
C ARG A 98 -4.20 7.68 8.21
N SER A 99 -4.94 6.66 8.63
CA SER A 99 -4.37 5.48 9.30
C SER A 99 -3.52 4.64 8.35
N ILE A 100 -3.95 4.49 7.09
CA ILE A 100 -3.19 3.79 6.04
C ILE A 100 -1.86 4.49 5.80
N LEU A 101 -1.87 5.80 5.53
CA LEU A 101 -0.66 6.61 5.34
C LEU A 101 0.28 6.59 6.55
N TRP A 102 -0.30 6.51 7.76
CA TRP A 102 0.50 6.38 8.98
C TRP A 102 1.19 5.02 9.08
N GLN A 103 0.49 3.93 8.74
CA GLN A 103 1.08 2.58 8.74
C GLN A 103 2.20 2.46 7.70
N GLU A 104 2.00 2.99 6.50
CA GLU A 104 3.03 3.08 5.45
C GLU A 104 4.28 3.77 5.98
N ARG A 105 4.14 4.97 6.54
CA ARG A 105 5.25 5.73 7.12
C ARG A 105 5.95 5.00 8.28
N LEU A 106 5.20 4.21 9.05
CA LEU A 106 5.76 3.43 10.15
C LEU A 106 6.61 2.27 9.61
N ALA A 107 6.15 1.57 8.58
CA ALA A 107 6.91 0.53 7.89
C ALA A 107 8.23 1.08 7.33
N GLU A 108 8.18 2.24 6.66
CA GLU A 108 9.38 2.91 6.13
C GLU A 108 10.44 3.19 7.21
N ARG A 109 10.00 3.59 8.41
CA ARG A 109 10.90 3.90 9.54
C ARG A 109 11.52 2.65 10.16
N GLN A 110 10.78 1.55 10.25
CA GLN A 110 11.29 0.29 10.80
C GLN A 110 12.43 -0.25 9.94
N ASP A 111 12.26 -0.17 8.62
CA ASP A 111 13.27 -0.62 7.66
C ASP A 111 14.53 0.25 7.68
N ALA A 112 14.38 1.57 7.81
CA ALA A 112 15.52 2.48 7.95
C ALA A 112 16.36 2.15 9.20
N GLY A 113 15.71 1.76 10.30
CA GLY A 113 16.39 1.30 11.52
C GLY A 113 17.10 -0.05 11.37
N HIS A 114 16.58 -0.96 10.55
CA HIS A 114 17.23 -2.24 10.24
C HIS A 114 18.44 -2.10 9.32
N GLN A 115 18.41 -1.19 8.34
CA GLN A 115 19.53 -0.92 7.44
C GLN A 115 20.74 -0.29 8.17
N ASP A 116 20.49 0.52 9.21
CA ASP A 116 21.56 1.15 10.00
C ASP A 116 22.23 0.17 10.98
N ALA A 117 21.48 -0.81 11.51
CA ALA A 117 22.02 -1.85 12.39
C ALA A 117 22.92 -2.85 11.65
N GLY A 118 22.60 -3.20 10.40
CA GLY A 118 23.41 -4.11 9.57
C GLY A 118 24.75 -3.53 9.09
N ARG A 119 24.91 -2.20 9.11
CA ARG A 119 26.15 -1.51 8.68
C ARG A 119 27.22 -1.45 9.78
N GLN A 120 26.84 -1.58 11.05
CA GLN A 120 27.76 -1.46 12.18
C GLN A 120 28.52 -2.76 12.51
N ASP A 121 28.07 -3.92 12.00
CA ASP A 121 28.69 -5.23 12.27
C ASP A 121 29.76 -5.64 11.22
N ALA A 122 29.88 -4.90 10.11
CA ALA A 122 30.88 -5.18 9.07
C ALA A 122 32.27 -4.54 9.34
N GLY A 123 32.53 -4.11 10.58
CA GLY A 123 33.64 -3.22 10.93
C GLY A 123 34.77 -3.82 11.76
N HIS A 124 34.91 -5.15 11.85
CA HIS A 124 36.03 -5.77 12.57
C HIS A 124 36.96 -6.55 11.60
N PRO A 125 38.07 -5.96 11.13
CA PRO A 125 39.11 -6.73 10.45
C PRO A 125 39.93 -7.47 11.51
N ASP A 126 39.85 -8.81 11.50
CA ASP A 126 40.78 -9.69 12.21
C ASP A 126 42.20 -9.44 11.68
N LEU A 127 43.05 -8.86 12.53
CA LEU A 127 44.49 -8.72 12.31
C LEU A 127 45.21 -9.85 13.05
N ASP A 128 45.12 -11.06 12.53
CA ASP A 128 45.98 -12.19 12.88
C ASP A 128 46.45 -12.80 11.55
N GLY A 129 47.71 -12.73 11.10
CA GLY A 129 48.93 -13.08 11.81
C GLY A 129 49.61 -14.20 11.01
N GLU A 130 50.14 -13.91 9.81
CA GLU A 130 50.90 -14.91 9.05
C GLU A 130 52.40 -14.74 9.27
N GLY A 131 52.94 -15.74 9.95
CA GLY A 131 54.33 -15.88 10.34
C GLY A 131 55.27 -16.19 9.20
N HIS A 132 56.47 -15.70 9.43
CA HIS A 132 57.76 -16.05 8.86
C HIS A 132 57.97 -17.56 8.62
N GLU A 133 58.42 -17.95 7.41
CA GLU A 133 59.17 -19.19 7.21
C GLU A 133 60.43 -18.95 6.33
N PRO A 134 61.58 -19.58 6.66
CA PRO A 134 62.87 -19.31 6.06
C PRO A 134 63.25 -20.31 4.95
N ALA A 135 64.16 -19.88 4.07
CA ALA A 135 65.04 -20.75 3.30
C ALA A 135 66.42 -20.10 3.18
#